data_AF-A0A2W1N530-F1
#
_entry.id   AF-A0A2W1N530-F1
#
_cell.length_a   1.000
_cell.length_b   1.000
_cell.length_c   1.000
_cell.angle_alpha   90.00
_cell.angle_beta   90.00
_cell.angle_gamma   90.00
#
_symmetry.space_group_name_H-M   'P 1'
#
loop_
_entity.id
_entity.type
_entity.pdbx_description
1 polymer ?
#
loop_
_entity_poly.entity_id
_entity_poly.type
_entity_poly.pdbx_seq_one_letter_code
_entity_poly.pdbx_strand_id
1 'polypeptide(L)'
;MIKTAQGRSLRTTLLMPLVVLQVLFLAGMAGSYYAVGWYGTEIKLETVPVDPRDLLYGDYVTLRYKISELSPALWHGKGEAPKRGSAVYVALKPVDGLYEAAGVYEAAPRLEAGQVAVKGRVQAAWDGGIQVKYGLERYYVPEGTGVELERTAGDMIAVVKVAAWGQPRLIGLE
;
A
#
# COMPACT_ATOMS: atom_id res chain seq x y z
N MET A 1 -41.39 1.00 -47.70
CA MET A 1 -39.97 1.42 -47.79
C MET A 1 -39.51 1.87 -46.42
N ILE A 2 -38.68 1.08 -45.75
CA ILE A 2 -38.30 1.29 -44.34
C ILE A 2 -37.01 2.13 -44.30
N LYS A 3 -37.07 3.33 -43.72
CA LYS A 3 -35.91 4.16 -43.38
C LYS A 3 -35.38 3.74 -42.00
N THR A 4 -34.28 2.99 -41.96
CA THR A 4 -33.54 2.72 -40.70
C THR A 4 -32.06 2.51 -41.02
N ALA A 5 -31.24 3.56 -40.91
CA ALA A 5 -29.77 3.40 -40.89
C ALA A 5 -28.97 4.61 -40.38
N GLN A 6 -29.53 5.82 -40.26
CA GLN A 6 -28.73 7.00 -39.90
C GLN A 6 -28.52 7.24 -38.39
N GLY A 7 -29.31 6.60 -37.51
CA GLY A 7 -29.21 6.80 -36.06
C GLY A 7 -28.12 6.00 -35.36
N ARG A 8 -27.49 5.03 -36.04
CA ARG A 8 -26.50 4.12 -35.43
C ARG A 8 -25.08 4.69 -35.51
N SER A 9 -24.67 5.26 -36.64
CA SER A 9 -23.30 5.75 -36.87
C SER A 9 -22.92 6.94 -35.97
N LEU A 10 -23.77 7.96 -35.83
CA LEU A 10 -23.47 9.11 -34.95
C LEU A 10 -23.28 8.70 -33.48
N ARG A 11 -24.08 7.74 -33.01
CA ARG A 11 -23.94 7.20 -31.65
C ARG A 11 -22.64 6.41 -31.52
N THR A 12 -22.31 5.56 -32.49
CA THR A 12 -21.08 4.76 -32.43
C THR A 12 -19.81 5.62 -32.55
N THR A 13 -19.80 6.66 -33.40
CA THR A 13 -18.67 7.58 -33.54
C THR A 13 -18.46 8.47 -32.31
N LEU A 14 -19.54 8.81 -31.58
CA LEU A 14 -19.45 9.54 -30.30
C LEU A 14 -19.07 8.63 -29.13
N LEU A 15 -19.49 7.35 -29.16
CA LEU A 15 -19.17 6.37 -28.12
C LEU A 15 -17.72 5.85 -28.23
N MET A 16 -17.16 5.79 -29.45
CA MET A 16 -15.79 5.31 -29.67
C MET A 16 -14.71 6.12 -28.91
N PRO A 17 -14.67 7.47 -28.94
CA PRO A 17 -13.69 8.22 -28.14
C PRO A 17 -13.94 8.05 -26.64
N LEU A 18 -15.19 7.87 -26.19
CA LEU A 18 -15.51 7.59 -24.79
C LEU A 18 -14.94 6.23 -24.35
N VAL A 19 -15.09 5.19 -25.18
CA VAL A 19 -14.52 3.86 -24.93
C VAL A 19 -12.99 3.92 -24.95
N VAL A 20 -12.39 4.61 -25.92
CA VAL A 20 -10.93 4.80 -25.98
C VAL A 20 -10.43 5.53 -24.73
N LEU A 21 -11.13 6.58 -24.28
CA LEU A 21 -10.79 7.28 -23.05
C LEU A 21 -10.86 6.37 -21.82
N GLN A 22 -11.88 5.51 -21.73
CA GLN A 22 -11.99 4.52 -20.64
C GLN A 22 -10.85 3.50 -20.67
N VAL A 23 -10.50 2.98 -21.86
CA VAL A 23 -9.37 2.04 -22.03
C VAL A 23 -8.05 2.70 -21.66
N LEU A 24 -7.81 3.94 -22.12
CA LEU A 24 -6.62 4.71 -21.76
C LEU A 24 -6.55 5.02 -20.26
N PHE A 25 -7.69 5.32 -19.63
CA PHE A 25 -7.75 5.54 -18.19
C PHE A 25 -7.37 4.28 -17.41
N LEU A 26 -7.94 3.11 -17.78
CA LEU A 26 -7.59 1.83 -17.15
C LEU A 26 -6.13 1.43 -17.41
N ALA A 27 -5.64 1.64 -18.64
CA ALA A 27 -4.23 1.39 -18.97
C ALA A 27 -3.29 2.31 -18.18
N GLY A 28 -3.65 3.58 -18.00
CA GLY A 28 -2.91 4.53 -17.17
C GLY A 28 -2.88 4.11 -15.69
N MET A 29 -3.99 3.61 -15.16
CA MET A 29 -4.03 3.05 -13.79
C MET A 29 -3.15 1.80 -13.63
N ALA A 30 -3.19 0.89 -14.60
CA ALA A 30 -2.33 -0.29 -14.58
C ALA A 30 -0.85 0.13 -14.68
N GLY A 31 -0.53 1.03 -15.61
CA GLY A 31 0.82 1.55 -15.82
C GLY A 31 1.38 2.23 -14.56
N SER A 32 0.58 3.05 -13.86
CA SER A 32 1.02 3.68 -12.62
C SER A 32 1.32 2.67 -11.51
N TYR A 33 0.56 1.58 -11.42
CA TYR A 33 0.83 0.48 -10.48
C TYR A 33 2.16 -0.21 -10.77
N TYR A 34 2.44 -0.54 -12.04
CA TYR A 34 3.72 -1.17 -12.42
C TYR A 34 4.91 -0.22 -12.28
N ALA A 35 4.71 1.08 -12.52
CA ALA A 35 5.74 2.10 -12.38
C ALA A 35 6.34 2.18 -10.96
N VAL A 36 5.57 1.81 -9.91
CA VAL A 36 6.09 1.70 -8.53
C VAL A 36 7.30 0.75 -8.46
N GLY A 37 7.29 -0.35 -9.21
CA GLY A 37 8.40 -1.31 -9.22
C GLY A 37 9.67 -0.77 -9.88
N TRP A 38 9.53 0.15 -10.84
CA TRP A 38 10.64 0.72 -11.60
C TRP A 38 11.20 2.00 -10.97
N TYR A 39 10.33 2.88 -10.48
CA TYR A 39 10.70 4.20 -9.97
C TYR A 39 10.53 4.37 -8.46
N GLY A 40 10.03 3.36 -7.76
CA GLY A 40 9.87 3.41 -6.32
C GLY A 40 11.21 3.33 -5.60
N THR A 41 11.34 4.11 -4.53
CA THR A 41 12.46 4.04 -3.59
C THR A 41 12.35 2.76 -2.79
N GLU A 42 13.43 1.98 -2.77
CA GLU A 42 13.50 0.76 -1.98
C GLU A 42 13.76 1.10 -0.51
N ILE A 43 12.94 0.53 0.36
CA ILE A 43 13.00 0.68 1.81
C ILE A 43 12.92 -0.70 2.46
N LYS A 44 13.56 -0.85 3.61
CA LYS A 44 13.54 -2.07 4.42
C LYS A 44 12.70 -1.85 5.67
N LEU A 45 11.70 -2.70 5.88
CA LEU A 45 10.77 -2.62 7.00
C LEU A 45 10.91 -3.84 7.90
N GLU A 46 10.96 -3.59 9.21
CA GLU A 46 10.98 -4.63 10.22
C GLU A 46 9.57 -5.27 10.36
N THR A 47 9.50 -6.59 10.19
CA THR A 47 8.28 -7.35 10.47
C THR A 47 8.19 -7.70 11.94
N VAL A 48 6.97 -7.99 12.41
CA VAL A 48 6.67 -8.37 13.80
C VAL A 48 5.94 -9.70 13.75
N PRO A 49 6.25 -10.66 14.64
CA PRO A 49 5.64 -11.99 14.64
C PRO A 49 4.11 -11.91 14.74
N VAL A 50 3.40 -12.75 13.98
CA VAL A 50 1.94 -12.88 14.01
C VAL A 50 1.59 -14.31 14.45
N ASP A 51 0.59 -14.46 15.31
CA ASP A 51 0.11 -15.76 15.79
C ASP A 51 -0.59 -16.53 14.65
N PRO A 52 -0.13 -17.73 14.25
CA PRO A 52 -0.70 -18.46 13.13
C PRO A 52 -2.08 -19.02 13.50
N ARG A 53 -3.13 -18.53 12.83
CA ARG A 53 -4.47 -19.14 12.91
C ARG A 53 -4.76 -19.88 11.61
N ASP A 54 -4.78 -21.20 11.72
CA ASP A 54 -5.12 -22.24 10.73
C ASP A 54 -4.12 -22.48 9.58
N LEU A 55 -3.45 -23.65 9.67
CA LEU A 55 -2.37 -24.15 8.81
C LEU A 55 -2.81 -24.72 7.45
N LEU A 56 -4.10 -24.67 7.10
CA LEU A 56 -4.69 -25.59 6.10
C LEU A 56 -5.47 -24.94 4.94
N TYR A 57 -5.38 -23.62 4.73
CA TYR A 57 -6.22 -22.96 3.71
C TYR A 57 -5.50 -22.16 2.58
N GLY A 58 -4.16 -22.23 2.45
CA GLY A 58 -3.38 -21.62 1.34
C GLY A 58 -3.48 -20.09 1.26
N ASP A 59 -2.72 -19.30 0.49
CA ASP A 59 -1.41 -19.40 -0.18
C ASP A 59 -0.67 -18.06 0.08
N TYR A 60 -0.76 -17.57 1.32
CA TYR A 60 -0.09 -16.33 1.74
C TYR A 60 0.21 -16.33 3.24
N VAL A 61 1.30 -15.66 3.59
CA VAL A 61 1.72 -15.37 4.96
C VAL A 61 1.16 -14.01 5.37
N THR A 62 0.66 -13.91 6.61
CA THR A 62 0.19 -12.62 7.14
C THR A 62 1.35 -11.89 7.80
N LEU A 63 1.70 -10.74 7.23
CA LEU A 63 2.77 -9.89 7.74
C LEU A 63 2.19 -8.77 8.60
N ARG A 64 2.86 -8.49 9.70
CA ARG A 64 2.68 -7.27 10.50
C ARG A 64 4.00 -6.52 10.54
N TYR A 65 3.93 -5.20 10.55
CA TYR A 65 5.12 -4.34 10.54
C TYR A 65 5.19 -3.53 11.82
N LYS A 66 6.40 -3.20 12.27
CA LYS A 66 6.60 -2.28 13.39
C LYS A 66 5.97 -0.91 13.12
N ILE A 67 6.02 -0.47 11.86
CA ILE A 67 5.39 0.79 11.42
C ILE A 67 3.85 0.73 11.37
N SER A 68 3.21 -0.43 11.60
CA SER A 68 1.76 -0.54 11.66
C SER A 68 1.19 -0.13 13.01
N GLU A 69 1.98 -0.17 14.08
CA GLU A 69 1.60 0.23 15.43
C GLU A 69 2.37 1.50 15.82
N LEU A 70 1.71 2.63 15.71
CA LEU A 70 2.33 3.95 15.82
C LEU A 70 1.92 4.62 17.13
N SER A 71 2.87 5.32 17.75
CA SER A 71 2.59 6.15 18.93
C SER A 71 1.68 7.33 18.54
N PRO A 72 0.68 7.69 19.36
CA PRO A 72 -0.12 8.90 19.14
C PRO A 72 0.72 10.18 19.09
N ALA A 73 1.90 10.19 19.73
CA ALA A 73 2.82 11.32 19.71
C ALA A 73 3.39 11.63 18.31
N LEU A 74 3.35 10.68 17.39
CA LEU A 74 3.78 10.87 16.00
C LEU A 74 2.70 11.53 15.12
N TRP A 75 1.49 11.74 15.66
CA TRP A 75 0.38 12.32 14.91
C TRP A 75 0.52 13.84 14.76
N HIS A 76 0.50 14.31 13.50
CA HIS A 76 0.60 15.72 13.13
C HIS A 76 -0.66 16.26 12.43
N GLY A 77 -1.79 15.57 12.56
CA GLY A 77 -3.05 16.00 11.96
C GLY A 77 -3.90 16.87 12.88
N LYS A 78 -5.14 17.16 12.46
CA LYS A 78 -6.04 18.03 13.22
C LYS A 78 -6.81 17.19 14.24
N GLY A 79 -6.62 17.48 15.52
CA GLY A 79 -7.28 16.79 16.65
C GLY A 79 -6.39 15.73 17.30
N GLU A 80 -6.95 15.02 18.27
CA GLU A 80 -6.20 14.08 19.13
C GLU A 80 -5.77 12.80 18.39
N ALA A 81 -6.59 12.32 17.46
CA ALA A 81 -6.31 11.08 16.73
C ALA A 81 -6.94 11.05 15.33
N PRO A 82 -6.37 10.29 14.38
CA PRO A 82 -6.96 10.11 13.06
C PRO A 82 -8.28 9.30 13.12
N LYS A 83 -9.21 9.64 12.24
CA LYS A 83 -10.47 8.92 12.10
C LYS A 83 -10.25 7.52 11.52
N ARG A 84 -10.93 6.52 12.07
CA ARG A 84 -10.95 5.16 11.51
C ARG A 84 -11.35 5.17 10.03
N GLY A 85 -10.59 4.46 9.20
CA GLY A 85 -10.80 4.34 7.77
C GLY A 85 -10.27 5.51 6.94
N SER A 86 -9.71 6.57 7.55
CA SER A 86 -9.07 7.64 6.80
C SER A 86 -7.77 7.16 6.15
N ALA A 87 -7.38 7.81 5.04
CA ALA A 87 -6.05 7.65 4.48
C ALA A 87 -5.08 8.57 5.23
N VAL A 88 -3.89 8.06 5.53
CA VAL A 88 -2.81 8.79 6.19
C VAL A 88 -1.50 8.56 5.45
N TYR A 89 -0.57 9.49 5.60
CA TYR A 89 0.80 9.37 5.11
C TYR A 89 1.73 9.23 6.32
N VAL A 90 2.49 8.15 6.35
CA VAL A 90 3.49 7.89 7.39
C VAL A 90 4.85 8.23 6.80
N ALA A 91 5.49 9.26 7.34
CA ALA A 91 6.86 9.61 6.99
C ALA A 91 7.80 8.63 7.67
N LEU A 92 8.65 8.00 6.89
CA LEU A 92 9.67 7.06 7.35
C LEU A 92 11.05 7.68 7.18
N LYS A 93 11.91 7.45 8.16
CA LYS A 93 13.32 7.86 8.14
C LYS A 93 14.23 6.63 8.20
N PRO A 94 15.38 6.65 7.52
CA PRO A 94 16.36 5.58 7.64
C PRO A 94 17.04 5.62 9.02
N VAL A 95 17.07 4.49 9.71
CA VAL A 95 17.75 4.24 11.00
C VAL A 95 18.45 2.90 10.87
N ASP A 96 19.78 2.88 10.91
CA ASP A 96 20.60 1.65 10.84
C ASP A 96 20.27 0.70 9.67
N GLY A 97 19.87 1.26 8.52
CA GLY A 97 19.51 0.50 7.32
C GLY A 97 18.06 0.01 7.27
N LEU A 98 17.29 0.19 8.34
CA LEU A 98 15.85 -0.01 8.40
C LEU A 98 15.12 1.34 8.31
N TYR A 99 13.83 1.30 8.02
CA TYR A 99 12.98 2.50 7.99
C TYR A 99 12.01 2.50 9.16
N GLU A 100 12.09 3.54 9.99
CA GLU A 100 11.22 3.74 11.14
C GLU A 100 10.28 4.93 10.95
N ALA A 101 9.11 4.87 11.58
CA ALA A 101 8.12 5.93 11.51
C ALA A 101 8.60 7.19 12.24
N ALA A 102 8.69 8.29 11.50
CA ALA A 102 9.04 9.61 12.01
C ALA A 102 7.81 10.49 12.29
N GLY A 103 6.71 10.26 11.58
CA GLY A 103 5.49 11.06 11.74
C GLY A 103 4.32 10.55 10.92
N VAL A 104 3.10 10.90 11.34
CA VAL A 104 1.84 10.50 10.70
C VAL A 104 1.04 11.75 10.36
N TYR A 105 0.64 11.86 9.10
CA TYR A 105 0.02 13.07 8.54
C TYR A 105 -1.27 12.75 7.79
N GLU A 106 -2.23 13.69 7.79
CA GLU A 106 -3.46 13.59 7.00
C GLU A 106 -3.20 13.75 5.49
N ALA A 107 -2.18 14.51 5.14
CA ALA A 107 -1.76 14.79 3.77
C ALA A 107 -0.27 14.51 3.62
N ALA A 108 0.20 14.31 2.39
CA ALA A 108 1.61 14.04 2.12
C ALA A 108 2.49 15.20 2.67
N PRO A 109 3.39 14.94 3.64
CA PRO A 109 4.23 15.98 4.21
C PRO A 109 5.36 16.36 3.24
N ARG A 110 6.02 17.48 3.52
CA ARG A 110 7.31 17.78 2.90
C ARG A 110 8.36 16.88 3.53
N LEU A 111 8.94 15.99 2.73
CA LEU A 111 9.94 15.04 3.17
C LEU A 111 11.33 15.69 3.22
N GLU A 112 12.11 15.33 4.22
CA GLU A 112 13.54 15.65 4.28
C GLU A 112 14.36 14.70 3.39
N ALA A 113 15.65 15.00 3.20
CA ALA A 113 16.53 14.16 2.40
C ALA A 113 16.60 12.73 2.98
N GLY A 114 16.30 11.73 2.15
CA GLY A 114 16.29 10.32 2.54
C GLY A 114 15.00 9.82 3.21
N GLN A 115 14.05 10.70 3.54
CA GLN A 115 12.74 10.30 4.05
C GLN A 115 11.82 9.83 2.92
N VAL A 116 10.90 8.93 3.27
CA VAL A 116 9.91 8.36 2.36
C VAL A 116 8.53 8.43 3.01
N ALA A 117 7.53 8.93 2.29
CA ALA A 117 6.13 8.88 2.76
C ALA A 117 5.46 7.61 2.26
N VAL A 118 4.90 6.81 3.16
CA VAL A 118 4.08 5.65 2.81
C VAL A 118 2.62 5.95 3.10
N LYS A 119 1.77 5.77 2.10
CA LYS A 119 0.33 5.91 2.22
C LYS A 119 -0.25 4.66 2.86
N GLY A 120 -1.02 4.84 3.92
CA GLY A 120 -1.74 3.79 4.62
C GLY A 120 -3.20 4.17 4.91
N ARG A 121 -3.91 3.24 5.53
CA ARG A 121 -5.29 3.40 5.97
C ARG A 121 -5.41 3.08 7.44
N VAL A 122 -6.03 3.97 8.20
CA VAL A 122 -6.19 3.81 9.64
C VAL A 122 -7.21 2.71 9.92
N GLN A 123 -6.77 1.66 10.62
CA GLN A 123 -7.64 0.55 11.03
C GLN A 123 -8.33 0.84 12.36
N ALA A 124 -7.58 1.41 13.30
CA ALA A 124 -8.03 1.81 14.63
C ALA A 124 -7.12 2.93 15.16
N ALA A 125 -7.66 3.77 16.04
CA ALA A 125 -6.90 4.75 16.80
C ALA A 125 -7.51 4.86 18.20
N TRP A 126 -6.67 4.93 19.21
CA TRP A 126 -7.03 5.02 20.63
C TRP A 126 -5.96 5.82 21.37
N ASP A 127 -6.20 6.17 22.64
CA ASP A 127 -5.31 7.03 23.45
C ASP A 127 -3.88 6.49 23.58
N GLY A 128 -3.68 5.18 23.38
CA GLY A 128 -2.39 4.51 23.47
C GLY A 128 -1.74 4.14 22.14
N GLY A 129 -2.38 4.39 20.99
CA GLY A 129 -1.85 3.95 19.71
C GLY A 129 -2.70 4.24 18.47
N ILE A 130 -2.03 4.24 17.32
CA ILE A 130 -2.65 4.33 16.00
C ILE A 130 -2.24 3.09 15.20
N GLN A 131 -3.23 2.34 14.74
CA GLN A 131 -3.01 1.17 13.90
C GLN A 131 -3.24 1.52 12.42
N VAL A 132 -2.23 1.32 11.59
CA VAL A 132 -2.24 1.63 10.15
C VAL A 132 -1.96 0.38 9.32
N LYS A 133 -2.78 0.19 8.28
CA LYS A 133 -2.57 -0.82 7.24
C LYS A 133 -2.06 -0.19 5.95
N TYR A 134 -1.07 -0.82 5.33
CA TYR A 134 -0.38 -0.35 4.13
C TYR A 134 -0.75 -1.15 2.88
N GLY A 135 -1.52 -2.24 3.01
CA GLY A 135 -1.83 -3.13 1.89
C GLY A 135 -0.66 -4.05 1.51
N LEU A 136 0.30 -4.20 2.44
CA LEU A 136 1.48 -5.05 2.30
C LEU A 136 1.39 -6.30 3.20
N GLU A 137 0.34 -6.41 4.02
CA GLU A 137 0.19 -7.42 5.06
C GLU A 137 0.03 -8.85 4.54
N ARG A 138 0.00 -9.06 3.22
CA ARG A 138 -0.15 -10.38 2.59
C ARG A 138 1.01 -10.63 1.67
N TYR A 139 1.78 -11.67 1.97
CA TYR A 139 2.86 -12.16 1.12
C TYR A 139 2.49 -13.51 0.53
N TYR A 140 2.26 -13.57 -0.78
CA TYR A 140 1.83 -14.77 -1.47
C TYR A 140 3.01 -15.71 -1.70
N VAL A 141 2.85 -16.96 -1.31
CA VAL A 141 3.90 -17.99 -1.33
C VAL A 141 3.44 -19.19 -2.15
N PRO A 142 4.36 -19.94 -2.80
CA PRO A 142 4.02 -21.22 -3.41
C PRO A 142 3.41 -22.19 -2.39
N GLU A 143 2.45 -22.99 -2.85
CA GLU A 143 1.78 -24.01 -2.03
C GLU A 143 2.80 -24.89 -1.28
N GLY A 144 2.59 -25.08 0.03
CA GLY A 144 3.47 -25.89 0.88
C GLY A 144 4.70 -25.18 1.47
N THR A 145 5.01 -23.93 1.09
CA THR A 145 6.19 -23.19 1.61
C THR A 145 5.88 -22.18 2.72
N GLY A 146 4.60 -21.88 2.98
CA GLY A 146 4.21 -20.83 3.94
C GLY A 146 4.60 -21.12 5.40
N VAL A 147 4.64 -22.40 5.81
CA VAL A 147 4.91 -22.79 7.21
C VAL A 147 6.34 -22.45 7.64
N GLU A 148 7.32 -22.60 6.75
CA GLU A 148 8.72 -22.28 7.05
C GLU A 148 8.94 -20.76 7.10
N LEU A 149 8.35 -20.03 6.15
CA LEU A 149 8.45 -18.58 6.08
C LEU A 149 7.77 -17.91 7.28
N GLU A 150 6.59 -18.35 7.73
CA GLU A 150 5.88 -17.69 8.83
C GLU A 150 6.50 -17.94 10.22
N ARG A 151 7.26 -19.05 10.39
CA ARG A 151 8.09 -19.30 11.60
C ARG A 151 9.23 -18.30 11.73
N THR A 152 9.82 -17.91 10.61
CA THR A 152 10.92 -16.95 10.57
C THR A 152 10.44 -15.52 10.29
N ALA A 153 9.19 -15.32 9.85
CA ALA A 153 8.60 -14.03 9.49
C ALA A 153 8.53 -13.04 10.65
N GLY A 154 8.66 -13.49 11.90
CA GLY A 154 8.81 -12.60 13.05
C GLY A 154 10.13 -11.81 13.06
N ASP A 155 11.18 -12.36 12.42
CA ASP A 155 12.54 -11.82 12.39
C ASP A 155 12.97 -11.42 10.97
N MET A 156 12.04 -11.36 10.01
CA MET A 156 12.32 -11.02 8.62
C MET A 156 12.36 -9.51 8.37
N ILE A 157 13.05 -9.14 7.31
CA ILE A 157 13.08 -7.77 6.80
C ILE A 157 12.28 -7.74 5.50
N ALA A 158 11.19 -6.98 5.49
CA ALA A 158 10.41 -6.77 4.27
C ALA A 158 11.02 -5.69 3.39
N VAL A 159 11.38 -6.07 2.17
CA VAL A 159 11.88 -5.15 1.15
C VAL A 159 10.70 -4.61 0.36
N VAL A 160 10.49 -3.29 0.45
CA VAL A 160 9.33 -2.60 -0.10
C VAL A 160 9.79 -1.47 -1.01
N LYS A 161 9.17 -1.32 -2.18
CA LYS A 161 9.33 -0.11 -3.01
C LYS A 161 8.18 0.85 -2.79
N VAL A 162 8.50 2.12 -2.62
CA VAL A 162 7.53 3.19 -2.39
C VAL A 162 7.65 4.25 -3.46
N ALA A 163 6.56 4.51 -4.17
CA ALA A 163 6.53 5.55 -5.18
C ALA A 163 6.48 6.96 -4.55
N ALA A 164 6.83 7.98 -5.33
CA ALA A 164 6.82 9.39 -4.87
C ALA A 164 5.43 9.87 -4.38
N TRP A 165 4.34 9.27 -4.86
CA TRP A 165 2.98 9.54 -4.38
C TRP A 165 2.56 8.69 -3.16
N GLY A 166 3.50 7.94 -2.59
CA GLY A 166 3.39 7.18 -1.36
C GLY A 166 2.82 5.78 -1.48
N GLN A 167 2.56 5.27 -2.69
CA GLN A 167 2.07 3.91 -2.86
C GLN A 167 3.19 2.89 -2.61
N PRO A 168 3.02 1.96 -1.66
CA PRO A 168 4.01 0.92 -1.42
C PRO A 168 3.72 -0.34 -2.25
N ARG A 169 4.78 -1.13 -2.48
CA ARG A 169 4.72 -2.45 -3.09
C ARG A 169 5.78 -3.36 -2.44
N LEU A 170 5.35 -4.50 -1.92
CA LEU A 170 6.24 -5.53 -1.38
C LEU A 170 6.99 -6.22 -2.53
N ILE A 171 8.31 -6.31 -2.42
CA ILE A 171 9.19 -6.98 -3.38
C ILE A 171 9.58 -8.37 -2.88
N GLY A 172 9.92 -8.48 -1.60
CA GLY A 172 10.35 -9.74 -1.00
C GLY A 172 10.55 -9.64 0.51
N LEU A 173 10.99 -10.76 1.07
CA LEU A 173 11.38 -10.92 2.47
C LEU A 173 12.84 -11.39 2.51
N GLU A 174 13.63 -10.78 3.37
CA GLU A 174 15.03 -11.11 3.68
C GLU A 174 15.18 -11.63 5.11
#